data_AF-A0A3N5IS11-F1
#
_entry.id   AF-A0A3N5IS11-F1
#
_cell.length_a   1.000
_cell.length_b   1.000
_cell.length_c   1.000
_cell.angle_alpha   90.00
_cell.angle_beta   90.00
_cell.angle_gamma   90.00
#
_symmetry.space_group_name_H-M   'P 1'
#
loop_
_entity.id
_entity.type
_entity.pdbx_description
1 polymer ?
#
loop_
_entity_poly.entity_id
_entity_poly.type
_entity_poly.pdbx_seq_one_letter_code
_entity_poly.pdbx_strand_id
1 'polypeptide(L)'
;MSRGLLILLASLVLTAALPAAGETQDCSSLPASAKKARACSPQQECVAQVERTLKGPALESARRDCQRLPRNGTCYGPETYSPQAECRERQGKRR
;
A
#
# COMPACT_ATOMS: atom_id res chain seq x y z
N MET A 1 17.53 -53.16 -38.17
CA MET A 1 18.81 -52.44 -38.28
C MET A 1 18.59 -51.01 -37.81
N SER A 2 19.21 -50.70 -36.67
CA SER A 2 19.30 -49.38 -36.05
C SER A 2 20.00 -48.36 -36.97
N ARG A 3 19.61 -47.09 -36.83
CA ARG A 3 20.41 -45.87 -37.09
C ARG A 3 19.52 -44.71 -36.65
N GLY A 4 19.72 -44.16 -35.46
CA GLY A 4 20.85 -43.29 -35.16
C GLY A 4 20.25 -41.88 -35.06
N LEU A 5 19.84 -41.45 -33.87
CA LEU A 5 20.70 -40.76 -32.90
C LEU A 5 21.15 -39.37 -33.43
N LEU A 6 20.81 -38.34 -32.65
CA LEU A 6 21.39 -36.99 -32.60
C LEU A 6 21.13 -36.05 -33.79
N ILE A 7 20.16 -35.13 -33.63
CA ILE A 7 20.32 -33.74 -34.10
C ILE A 7 19.71 -32.79 -33.06
N LEU A 8 20.63 -32.26 -32.24
CA LEU A 8 20.77 -30.86 -31.82
C LEU A 8 19.68 -30.20 -30.94
N LEU A 9 20.00 -30.19 -29.65
CA LEU A 9 19.85 -29.04 -28.74
C LEU A 9 19.86 -27.69 -29.48
N ALA A 10 18.71 -27.04 -29.55
CA ALA A 10 18.62 -25.61 -29.81
C ALA A 10 18.18 -24.92 -28.52
N SER A 11 19.18 -24.58 -27.71
CA SER A 11 19.08 -23.71 -26.56
C SER A 11 18.60 -22.32 -27.01
N LEU A 12 17.30 -22.02 -26.89
CA LEU A 12 16.85 -20.63 -26.84
C LEU A 12 16.79 -20.21 -25.37
N VAL A 13 17.93 -19.72 -24.88
CA VAL A 13 17.98 -18.86 -23.71
C VAL A 13 17.33 -17.55 -24.13
N LEU A 14 16.00 -17.46 -23.96
CA LEU A 14 15.29 -16.20 -24.08
C LEU A 14 15.50 -15.44 -22.77
N THR A 15 16.67 -14.80 -22.63
CA THR A 15 16.86 -13.71 -21.68
C THR A 15 16.00 -12.56 -22.17
N ALA A 16 14.70 -12.61 -21.85
CA ALA A 16 13.84 -11.46 -21.95
C ALA A 16 14.45 -10.41 -21.03
N ALA A 17 15.15 -9.44 -21.64
CA ALA A 17 15.51 -8.20 -21.00
C ALA A 17 14.23 -7.68 -20.34
N LEU A 18 14.21 -7.71 -19.01
CA LEU A 18 13.30 -6.85 -18.27
C LEU A 18 13.57 -5.46 -18.83
N PRO A 19 12.56 -4.73 -19.35
CA PRO A 19 12.73 -3.31 -19.47
C PRO A 19 12.98 -2.86 -18.04
N ALA A 20 14.21 -2.42 -17.75
CA ALA A 20 14.42 -1.49 -16.68
C ALA A 20 13.57 -0.29 -17.07
N ALA A 21 12.32 -0.30 -16.61
CA ALA A 21 11.43 0.83 -16.68
C ALA A 21 12.06 1.90 -15.80
N GLY A 22 13.05 2.59 -16.36
CA GLY A 22 13.23 4.00 -16.11
C GLY A 22 12.02 4.73 -16.68
N GLU A 23 10.83 4.43 -16.14
CA GLU A 23 9.77 5.40 -16.20
C GLU A 23 10.30 6.58 -15.40
N THR A 24 10.60 7.67 -16.12
CA THR A 24 10.57 9.00 -15.54
C THR A 24 9.16 9.18 -14.98
N GLN A 25 8.92 8.75 -13.74
CA GLN A 25 7.63 8.91 -13.09
C GLN A 25 7.28 10.40 -13.12
N ASP A 26 6.24 10.79 -13.84
CA ASP A 26 5.84 12.18 -13.92
C ASP A 26 5.25 12.58 -12.56
N CYS A 27 6.08 13.08 -11.63
CA CYS A 27 5.67 13.39 -10.27
C CYS A 27 4.53 14.42 -10.22
N SER A 28 4.36 15.18 -11.30
CA SER A 28 3.26 16.13 -11.50
C SER A 28 1.87 15.46 -11.51
N SER A 29 1.79 14.16 -11.83
CA SER A 29 0.55 13.40 -11.82
C SER A 29 0.13 12.89 -10.43
N LEU A 30 1.05 12.95 -9.45
CA LEU A 30 0.75 12.57 -8.07
C LEU A 30 0.05 13.70 -7.32
N PRO A 31 -0.84 13.37 -6.36
CA PRO A 31 -1.50 14.40 -5.57
C PRO A 31 -0.49 15.18 -4.72
N ALA A 32 -0.72 16.48 -4.60
CA ALA A 32 0.10 17.38 -3.79
C ALA A 32 -0.10 17.17 -2.27
N SER A 33 -1.22 16.56 -1.86
CA SER A 33 -1.53 16.22 -0.48
C SER A 33 -2.33 14.92 -0.40
N ALA A 34 -1.93 14.02 0.49
CA ALA A 34 -2.61 12.78 0.78
C ALA A 34 -2.52 12.46 2.28
N LYS A 35 -3.49 11.71 2.81
CA LYS A 35 -3.45 11.21 4.19
C LYS A 35 -2.62 9.94 4.25
N LYS A 36 -1.77 9.82 5.27
CA LYS A 36 -0.94 8.63 5.43
C LYS A 36 -1.78 7.46 5.94
N ALA A 37 -1.87 6.42 5.11
CA ALA A 37 -2.47 5.15 5.50
C ALA A 37 -1.59 4.46 6.55
N ARG A 38 -2.21 3.93 7.61
CA ARG A 38 -1.54 3.07 8.59
C ARG A 38 -2.37 1.83 8.87
N ALA A 39 -1.69 0.73 9.20
CA ALA A 39 -2.36 -0.42 9.79
C ALA A 39 -2.97 0.00 11.14
N CYS A 40 -4.21 -0.40 11.37
CA CYS A 40 -4.92 -0.13 12.61
C CYS A 40 -5.99 -1.18 12.88
N SER A 41 -6.56 -1.11 14.07
CA SER A 41 -7.83 -1.75 14.39
C SER A 41 -8.95 -0.70 14.36
N PRO A 42 -9.77 -0.63 13.30
CA PRO A 42 -10.92 0.28 13.24
C PRO A 42 -11.84 0.15 14.46
N GLN A 43 -12.03 -1.09 14.94
CA GLN A 43 -12.73 -1.35 16.19
C GLN A 43 -12.11 -0.61 17.38
N GLN A 44 -10.81 -0.72 17.63
CA GLN A 44 -10.18 -0.06 18.77
C GLN A 44 -10.18 1.47 18.65
N GLU A 45 -9.97 2.00 17.45
CA GLU A 45 -10.03 3.45 17.22
C GLU A 45 -11.42 4.01 17.53
N CYS A 46 -12.47 3.30 17.11
CA CYS A 46 -13.85 3.66 17.44
C CYS A 46 -14.07 3.66 18.95
N VAL A 47 -13.68 2.59 19.65
CA VAL A 47 -13.84 2.48 21.11
C VAL A 47 -13.10 3.62 21.82
N ALA A 48 -11.85 3.88 21.46
CA ALA A 48 -11.05 4.96 22.03
C ALA A 48 -11.68 6.33 21.79
N GLN A 49 -12.30 6.55 20.63
CA GLN A 49 -13.00 7.80 20.33
C GLN A 49 -14.26 7.97 21.19
N VAL A 50 -15.12 6.95 21.26
CA VAL A 50 -16.39 7.06 22.01
C VAL A 50 -16.16 7.15 23.51
N GLU A 51 -15.12 6.52 24.05
CA GLU A 51 -14.74 6.62 25.47
C GLU A 51 -14.27 8.02 25.87
N ARG A 52 -13.70 8.78 24.92
CA ARG A 52 -13.28 10.17 25.17
C ARG A 52 -14.47 11.14 25.21
N THR A 53 -15.56 10.83 24.50
CA THR A 53 -16.65 11.79 24.25
C THR A 53 -17.95 11.42 24.97
N LEU A 54 -18.20 10.14 25.21
CA LEU A 54 -19.46 9.64 25.76
C LEU A 54 -19.28 9.06 27.17
N LYS A 55 -20.37 9.00 27.93
CA LYS A 55 -20.41 8.41 29.28
C LYS A 55 -21.74 7.68 29.51
N GLY A 56 -21.77 6.83 30.54
CA GLY A 56 -22.99 6.15 30.99
C GLY A 56 -23.63 5.27 29.91
N PRO A 57 -24.98 5.17 29.85
CA PRO A 57 -25.67 4.29 28.91
C PRO A 57 -25.34 4.54 27.43
N ALA A 58 -25.04 5.79 27.06
CA ALA A 58 -24.68 6.15 25.70
C ALA A 58 -23.33 5.55 25.28
N LEU A 59 -22.35 5.54 26.19
CA LEU A 59 -21.05 4.90 25.96
C LEU A 59 -21.20 3.39 25.75
N GLU A 60 -22.01 2.72 26.57
CA GLU A 60 -22.22 1.27 26.44
C GLU A 60 -22.91 0.89 25.14
N SER A 61 -23.85 1.73 24.64
CA SER A 61 -24.42 1.53 23.32
C SER A 61 -23.37 1.71 22.22
N ALA A 62 -22.63 2.82 22.26
CA ALA A 62 -21.61 3.12 21.26
C ALA A 62 -20.48 2.06 21.23
N ARG A 63 -20.10 1.51 22.38
CA ARG A 63 -19.14 0.39 22.46
C ARG A 63 -19.63 -0.84 21.71
N ARG A 64 -20.92 -1.21 21.85
CA ARG A 64 -21.51 -2.33 21.10
C ARG A 64 -21.52 -2.07 19.59
N ASP A 65 -21.78 -0.83 19.19
CA ASP A 65 -21.71 -0.46 17.77
C ASP A 65 -20.28 -0.56 17.24
N CYS A 66 -19.28 -0.07 17.99
CA CYS A 66 -17.88 -0.19 17.64
C CYS A 66 -17.42 -1.66 17.51
N GLN A 67 -17.99 -2.59 18.28
CA GLN A 67 -17.65 -4.02 18.20
C GLN A 67 -18.00 -4.68 16.85
N ARG A 68 -18.86 -4.05 16.04
CA ARG A 68 -19.19 -4.53 14.69
C ARG A 68 -18.13 -4.21 13.65
N LEU A 69 -17.17 -3.33 13.99
CA LEU A 69 -16.09 -2.95 13.09
C LEU A 69 -15.03 -4.05 13.01
N PRO A 70 -14.30 -4.11 11.89
CA PRO A 70 -13.21 -5.06 11.75
C PRO A 70 -12.08 -4.76 12.75
N ARG A 71 -11.41 -5.82 13.19
CA ARG A 71 -10.25 -5.74 14.10
C ARG A 71 -8.96 -5.33 13.39
N ASN A 72 -8.91 -5.46 12.07
CA ASN A 72 -7.75 -5.12 11.25
C ASN A 72 -8.23 -4.32 10.04
N GLY A 73 -7.49 -3.29 9.68
CA GLY A 73 -7.78 -2.48 8.50
C GLY A 73 -6.77 -1.37 8.32
N THR A 74 -7.15 -0.40 7.51
CA THR A 74 -6.37 0.80 7.24
C THR A 74 -7.09 2.01 7.82
N CYS A 75 -6.38 2.77 8.65
CA CYS A 75 -6.85 4.05 9.14
C CYS A 75 -6.06 5.16 8.48
N TYR A 76 -6.71 6.30 8.33
CA TYR A 76 -6.09 7.52 7.85
C TYR A 76 -5.94 8.46 9.04
N GLY A 77 -4.70 8.72 9.42
CA GLY A 77 -4.38 9.65 10.51
C GLY A 77 -4.59 11.11 10.10
N PRO A 78 -4.46 12.06 11.04
CA PRO A 78 -4.50 13.49 10.72
C PRO A 78 -3.32 13.91 9.84
N GLU A 79 -2.19 13.20 9.93
CA GLU A 79 -0.97 13.46 9.19
C GLU A 79 -1.19 13.41 7.67
N THR A 80 -0.85 14.53 7.02
CA THR A 80 -0.80 14.65 5.57
C THR A 80 0.63 14.64 5.08
N TYR A 81 0.86 14.04 3.91
CA TYR A 81 2.13 14.08 3.21
C TYR A 81 1.90 14.49 1.75
N SER A 82 2.99 14.86 1.07
CA SER A 82 2.95 15.19 -0.36
C SER A 82 3.63 14.09 -1.17
N PRO A 83 2.86 13.14 -1.75
CA PRO A 83 3.40 12.14 -2.66
C PRO A 83 4.22 12.74 -3.80
N GLN A 84 3.76 13.86 -4.34
CA GLN A 84 4.48 14.62 -5.38
C GLN A 84 5.85 15.11 -4.91
N ALA A 85 5.95 15.68 -3.70
CA ALA A 85 7.22 16.17 -3.17
C ALA A 85 8.21 15.01 -2.91
N GLU A 86 7.75 13.91 -2.31
CA GLU A 86 8.58 12.73 -2.09
C GLU A 86 9.10 12.12 -3.41
N CYS A 87 8.25 12.10 -4.44
CA CYS A 87 8.64 11.64 -5.78
C CYS A 87 9.76 12.52 -6.37
N ARG A 88 9.62 13.85 -6.30
CA ARG A 88 10.63 14.79 -6.82
C ARG A 88 11.96 14.67 -6.07
N GLU A 89 11.93 14.50 -4.74
CA GLU A 89 13.13 14.29 -3.94
C GLU A 89 13.87 13.00 -4.35
N ARG A 90 13.14 11.90 -4.56
CA ARG A 90 13.72 10.63 -5.02
C ARG A 90 14.35 10.73 -6.41
N GLN A 91 13.79 11.55 -7.29
CA GLN A 91 14.38 11.80 -8.60
C GLN A 91 15.64 12.67 -8.52
N GLY A 92 15.62 13.71 -7.68
CA GLY A 92 16.80 14.56 -7.46
C GLY A 92 18.01 13.78 -6.92
N LYS A 93 17.78 12.77 -6.05
CA LYS A 93 18.83 11.89 -5.53
C LYS A 93 19.37 10.86 -6.53
N ARG A 94 18.67 10.63 -7.64
CA ARG A 94 19.07 9.66 -8.68
C ARG A 94 19.84 10.32 -9.85
N ARG A 95 19.98 11.65 -9.84
CA ARG A 95 20.79 12.42 -10.79
C ARG A 95 22.14 12.73 -10.19
#